data_AF-A0A1D9MD36-F1
#
_entry.id   AF-A0A1D9MD36-F1
#
_cell.length_a   1.000
_cell.length_b   1.000
_cell.length_c   1.000
_cell.angle_alpha   90.00
_cell.angle_beta   90.00
_cell.angle_gamma   90.00
#
_symmetry.space_group_name_H-M   'P 1'
#
loop_
_entity.id
_entity.type
_entity.pdbx_description
1 polymer ?
#
loop_
_entity_poly.entity_id
_entity_poly.type
_entity_poly.pdbx_seq_one_letter_code
_entity_poly.pdbx_strand_id
1 'polypeptide(L)'
;MVLALGACARPGVGEAPRGARTAPEGYAVAEGAQGLVVTRAGQPFGYADGAEAKRAAKAWCGPRGVASGDLDNFREGVWLFPGGCA
;
A
#
# COMPACT_ATOMS: atom_id res chain seq x y z
N MET A 1 -33.62 -15.10 23.62
CA MET A 1 -32.17 -14.84 23.66
C MET A 1 -31.76 -14.22 22.34
N VAL A 2 -31.26 -12.98 22.39
CA VAL A 2 -30.82 -12.18 21.24
C VAL A 2 -29.34 -12.48 21.02
N LEU A 3 -28.95 -12.74 19.78
CA LEU A 3 -27.57 -12.65 19.31
C LEU A 3 -27.57 -11.71 18.10
N ALA A 4 -27.38 -10.44 18.39
CA ALA A 4 -26.93 -9.42 17.45
C ALA A 4 -25.40 -9.32 17.56
N LEU A 5 -24.73 -9.07 16.44
CA LEU A 5 -23.43 -8.38 16.23
C LEU A 5 -22.51 -9.16 15.28
N GLY A 6 -22.17 -8.50 14.15
CA GLY A 6 -21.19 -9.03 13.21
C GLY A 6 -21.24 -8.50 11.78
N ALA A 7 -21.99 -7.42 11.48
CA ALA A 7 -21.89 -6.75 10.19
C ALA A 7 -20.62 -5.88 10.13
N CYS A 8 -19.50 -6.46 9.71
CA CYS A 8 -18.30 -5.72 9.29
C CYS A 8 -17.82 -6.23 7.92
N ALA A 9 -18.46 -5.76 6.85
CA ALA A 9 -17.81 -5.62 5.55
C ALA A 9 -18.56 -4.57 4.74
N ARG A 10 -18.23 -3.29 4.96
CA ARG A 10 -18.43 -2.26 3.94
C ARG A 10 -17.09 -2.12 3.23
N PRO A 11 -16.89 -2.71 2.04
CA PRO A 11 -15.84 -2.22 1.17
C PRO A 11 -16.25 -0.79 0.81
N GLY A 12 -15.47 0.18 1.29
CA GLY A 12 -15.62 1.57 0.90
C GLY A 12 -15.56 1.67 -0.62
N VAL A 13 -16.39 2.57 -1.14
CA VAL A 13 -16.40 2.99 -2.54
C VAL A 13 -14.99 3.43 -2.95
N GLY A 14 -14.44 2.76 -3.97
CA GLY A 14 -13.21 3.11 -4.65
C GLY A 14 -12.81 1.98 -5.59
N GLU A 15 -12.80 2.27 -6.90
CA GLU A 15 -12.39 1.39 -8.00
C GLU A 15 -11.58 0.15 -7.61
N ALA A 16 -12.06 -1.04 -7.97
CA ALA A 16 -11.23 -2.24 -8.00
C ALA A 16 -9.98 -1.96 -8.87
N PRO A 17 -8.75 -2.12 -8.34
CA PRO A 17 -7.54 -1.86 -9.11
C PRO A 17 -7.49 -2.81 -10.31
N ARG A 18 -7.16 -2.28 -11.49
CA ARG A 18 -6.90 -3.07 -12.69
C ARG A 18 -5.75 -4.04 -12.41
N GLY A 19 -6.11 -5.31 -12.22
CA GLY A 19 -5.21 -6.40 -11.83
C GLY A 19 -5.13 -6.52 -10.32
N ALA A 20 -5.78 -7.53 -9.75
CA ALA A 20 -5.69 -7.85 -8.33
C ALA A 20 -4.28 -8.37 -8.00
N ARG A 21 -3.31 -7.46 -7.91
CA ARG A 21 -1.97 -7.76 -7.41
C ARG A 21 -2.10 -8.00 -5.91
N THR A 22 -1.62 -9.15 -5.46
CA THR A 22 -1.65 -9.50 -4.03
C THR A 22 -0.57 -8.69 -3.31
N ALA A 23 -0.97 -7.93 -2.28
CA ALA A 23 -0.03 -7.24 -1.42
C ALA A 23 0.85 -8.25 -0.67
N PRO A 24 2.16 -7.98 -0.50
CA PRO A 24 3.02 -8.81 0.34
C PRO A 24 2.48 -8.92 1.76
N GLU A 25 2.67 -10.08 2.41
CA GLU A 25 2.21 -10.30 3.77
C GLU A 25 2.77 -9.25 4.74
N GLY A 26 1.91 -8.71 5.61
CA GLY A 26 2.29 -7.65 6.54
C GLY A 26 2.34 -6.25 5.92
N TYR A 27 1.97 -6.09 4.64
CA TYR A 27 1.92 -4.80 3.97
C TYR A 27 0.58 -4.59 3.27
N ALA A 28 0.13 -3.33 3.22
CA ALA A 28 -0.94 -2.93 2.32
C ALA A 28 -0.36 -1.97 1.27
N VAL A 29 -0.75 -2.21 0.02
CA VAL A 29 -0.29 -1.42 -1.12
C VAL A 29 -1.51 -0.98 -1.91
N ALA A 30 -1.61 0.32 -2.14
CA ALA A 30 -2.69 0.91 -2.92
C ALA A 30 -2.09 1.80 -4.02
N GLU A 31 -2.60 1.67 -5.24
CA GLU A 31 -2.23 2.53 -6.36
C GLU A 31 -3.38 3.51 -6.63
N GLY A 32 -3.07 4.80 -6.69
CA GLY A 32 -4.05 5.86 -6.91
C GLY A 32 -3.49 7.00 -7.75
N ALA A 33 -4.24 8.09 -7.87
CA ALA A 33 -3.86 9.25 -8.71
C ALA A 33 -2.53 9.92 -8.28
N GLN A 34 -2.10 9.72 -7.04
CA GLN A 34 -0.86 10.25 -6.47
C GLN A 34 0.30 9.25 -6.53
N GLY A 35 0.11 8.11 -7.21
CA GLY A 35 1.06 7.02 -7.28
C GLY A 35 0.77 5.90 -6.27
N LEU A 36 1.83 5.22 -5.85
CA LEU A 36 1.79 4.07 -4.97
C LEU A 36 1.87 4.49 -3.50
N VAL A 37 0.94 4.00 -2.69
CA VAL A 37 0.93 4.16 -1.23
C VAL A 37 1.23 2.81 -0.60
N VAL A 38 2.23 2.77 0.28
CA VAL A 38 2.63 1.57 1.00
C VAL A 38 2.50 1.81 2.49
N THR A 39 1.81 0.89 3.16
CA THR A 39 1.67 0.85 4.61
C THR A 39 2.08 -0.53 5.14
N ARG A 40 2.50 -0.56 6.42
CA ARG A 40 2.84 -1.80 7.13
C ARG A 40 1.72 -2.14 8.11
N ALA A 41 1.35 -3.40 8.16
CA ALA A 41 0.41 -3.92 9.15
C ALA A 41 1.07 -3.87 10.54
N GLY A 42 0.32 -3.40 11.54
CA GLY A 42 0.85 -3.21 12.90
C GLY A 42 1.46 -1.83 13.07
N GLN A 43 2.81 -1.75 13.13
CA GLN A 43 3.48 -0.47 13.36
C GLN A 43 3.59 0.35 12.07
N PRO A 44 3.16 1.62 12.06
CA PRO A 44 3.37 2.51 10.92
C PRO A 44 4.84 2.61 10.55
N PHE A 45 5.13 2.98 9.30
CA PHE A 45 6.50 3.24 8.90
C PHE A 45 7.06 4.46 9.61
N GLY A 46 8.36 4.48 9.79
CA GLY A 46 9.14 5.69 10.02
C GLY A 46 9.76 6.24 8.74
N TYR A 47 10.32 7.44 8.84
CA TYR A 47 11.15 8.03 7.78
C TYR A 47 12.38 7.16 7.45
N ALA A 48 12.92 6.42 8.42
CA ALA A 48 14.04 5.51 8.18
C ALA A 48 13.64 4.23 7.41
N ASP A 49 12.35 3.91 7.33
CA ASP A 49 11.86 2.62 6.79
C ASP A 49 11.70 2.63 5.25
N GLY A 50 12.18 3.66 4.56
CA GLY A 50 11.96 3.81 3.10
C GLY A 50 12.48 2.67 2.26
N ALA A 51 13.61 2.08 2.66
CA ALA A 51 14.14 0.90 1.98
C ALA A 51 13.24 -0.33 2.12
N GLU A 52 12.59 -0.49 3.29
CA GLU A 52 11.62 -1.56 3.54
C GLU A 52 10.34 -1.34 2.73
N ALA A 53 9.76 -0.14 2.80
CA ALA A 53 8.58 0.21 2.03
C ALA A 53 8.79 0.05 0.52
N LYS A 54 9.97 0.44 0.01
CA LYS A 54 10.35 0.25 -1.40
C LYS A 54 10.43 -1.22 -1.77
N ARG A 55 10.85 -2.10 -0.85
CA ARG A 55 10.87 -3.55 -1.09
C ARG A 55 9.46 -4.10 -1.23
N ALA A 56 8.54 -3.69 -0.34
CA ALA A 56 7.13 -4.06 -0.43
C ALA A 56 6.48 -3.54 -1.73
N ALA A 57 6.77 -2.29 -2.12
CA ALA A 57 6.33 -1.72 -3.39
C ALA A 57 6.83 -2.51 -4.61
N LYS A 58 8.13 -2.87 -4.63
CA LYS A 58 8.72 -3.69 -5.70
C LYS A 58 8.07 -5.06 -5.80
N ALA A 59 7.85 -5.72 -4.66
CA ALA A 59 7.19 -7.03 -4.62
C ALA A 59 5.76 -6.95 -5.16
N TRP A 60 5.04 -5.88 -4.85
CA TRP A 60 3.69 -5.65 -5.40
C TRP A 60 3.70 -5.33 -6.89
N CYS A 61 4.63 -4.50 -7.38
CA CYS A 61 4.77 -4.16 -8.80
C CYS A 61 5.29 -5.29 -9.69
N GLY A 62 5.80 -6.37 -9.10
CA GLY A 62 6.32 -7.52 -9.83
C GLY A 62 7.64 -7.22 -10.57
N PRO A 63 7.92 -7.90 -11.69
CA PRO A 63 9.25 -7.93 -12.31
C PRO A 63 9.76 -6.57 -12.80
N ARG A 64 8.86 -5.63 -13.12
CA ARG A 64 9.27 -4.26 -13.50
C ARG A 64 9.64 -3.41 -12.28
N GLY A 65 9.13 -3.76 -11.10
CA GLY A 65 9.40 -3.07 -9.85
C GLY A 65 8.70 -1.71 -9.75
N VAL A 66 9.06 -0.94 -8.74
CA VAL A 66 8.52 0.40 -8.46
C VAL A 66 9.38 1.47 -9.14
N ALA A 67 8.74 2.45 -9.80
CA ALA A 67 9.34 3.66 -10.31
C ALA A 67 9.60 4.64 -9.14
N SER A 68 10.67 4.37 -8.42
CA SER A 68 11.12 5.13 -7.25
C SER A 68 12.19 6.16 -7.65
N GLY A 69 12.14 7.35 -7.05
CA GLY A 69 13.06 8.45 -7.31
C GLY A 69 13.02 9.55 -6.26
N ASP A 70 13.51 10.74 -6.60
CA ASP A 70 13.65 11.87 -5.66
C ASP A 70 12.32 12.40 -5.10
N LEU A 71 11.20 12.04 -5.75
CA LEU A 71 9.85 12.40 -5.30
C LEU A 71 9.27 11.41 -4.30
N ASP A 72 9.95 10.29 -4.01
CA ASP A 72 9.50 9.35 -3.00
C ASP A 72 9.49 10.02 -1.63
N ASN A 73 8.39 9.87 -0.90
CA ASN A 73 8.22 10.63 0.32
C ASN A 73 7.48 9.86 1.41
N PHE A 74 7.97 10.03 2.62
CA PHE A 74 7.28 9.61 3.83
C PHE A 74 6.26 10.67 4.27
N ARG A 75 5.05 10.23 4.64
CA ARG A 75 3.99 11.07 5.23
C ARG A 75 3.23 10.25 6.26
N GLU A 76 3.09 10.74 7.48
CA GLU A 76 2.12 10.23 8.46
C GLU A 76 2.11 8.69 8.63
N GLY A 77 3.28 8.05 8.64
CA GLY A 77 3.37 6.60 8.82
C GLY A 77 3.28 5.78 7.53
N VAL A 78 3.21 6.42 6.37
CA VAL A 78 3.12 5.79 5.05
C VAL A 78 4.26 6.24 4.14
N TRP A 79 4.60 5.38 3.20
CA TRP A 79 5.54 5.70 2.13
C TRP A 79 4.79 5.85 0.81
N LEU A 80 5.03 6.98 0.14
CA LEU A 80 4.47 7.32 -1.16
C LEU A 80 5.56 7.19 -2.22
N PHE A 81 5.22 6.52 -3.32
CA PHE A 81 6.02 6.35 -4.52
C PHE A 81 5.25 6.95 -5.70
N PRO A 82 5.42 8.26 -5.97
CA PRO A 82 4.61 8.96 -6.98
C PRO A 82 4.74 8.39 -8.39
N GLY A 83 5.90 7.79 -8.72
CA GLY A 83 6.12 7.15 -10.02
C GLY A 83 5.32 5.87 -10.25
N GLY A 84 4.73 5.27 -9.20
CA GLY A 84 3.94 4.04 -9.35
C GLY A 84 4.80 2.83 -9.71
N CYS A 85 4.20 1.84 -10.39
CA CYS A 85 4.95 0.71 -10.94
C CYS A 85 5.64 1.09 -12.26
N ALA A 86 6.83 0.54 -12.50
CA ALA A 86 7.58 0.74 -13.74
C ALA A 86 7.07 -0.14 -14.91
#